data_AF-A0A2H5QY46-F1
#
_entry.id   AF-A0A2H5QY46-F1
#
_cell.length_a   1.000
_cell.length_b   1.000
_cell.length_c   1.000
_cell.angle_alpha   90.00
_cell.angle_beta   90.00
_cell.angle_gamma   90.00
#
_symmetry.space_group_name_H-M   'P 1'
#
loop_
_entity.id
_entity.type
_entity.pdbx_description
1 polymer ?
#
loop_
_entity_poly.entity_id
_entity_poly.type
_entity_poly.pdbx_seq_one_letter_code
_entity_poly.pdbx_strand_id
1 'polypeptide(L)'
;ALKIALFYFADRLLNARKNHCQINFDWLDQVDDIQYFRKRPWGLLSWEMIYESLDNALFEKDEKFKKTRLKNPDHNIEKYNLYGFTSGVQAWIYEAIGGLPSTWVVKTKSKIPRILQWKPMASSRINFAEVYSFFNEESRLTDVLQTLEPNSKESSRKYWLSVKDYLPSIPDWVHKVGIL
;
A
#
# COMPACT_ATOMS: atom_id res chain seq x y z
N ALA A 1 -21.71 -0.30 17.99
CA ALA A 1 -21.24 0.38 16.75
C ALA A 1 -19.73 0.60 16.74
N LEU A 2 -19.16 1.34 17.71
CA LEU A 2 -17.73 1.69 17.72
C LEU A 2 -16.78 0.47 17.74
N LYS A 3 -16.99 -0.49 18.64
CA LYS A 3 -16.15 -1.70 18.75
C LYS A 3 -16.08 -2.51 17.45
N ILE A 4 -17.23 -2.71 16.81
CA ILE A 4 -17.34 -3.40 15.51
C ILE A 4 -16.57 -2.63 14.43
N ALA A 5 -16.64 -1.29 14.43
CA ALA A 5 -15.89 -0.48 13.47
C ALA A 5 -14.37 -0.54 13.69
N LEU A 6 -13.90 -0.52 14.94
CA LEU A 6 -12.48 -0.67 15.29
C LEU A 6 -11.95 -2.05 14.92
N PHE A 7 -12.71 -3.10 15.24
CA PHE A 7 -12.39 -4.48 14.85
C PHE A 7 -12.33 -4.61 13.32
N TYR A 8 -13.34 -4.10 12.61
CA TYR A 8 -13.37 -4.12 11.15
C TYR A 8 -12.17 -3.39 10.55
N PHE A 9 -11.81 -2.22 11.09
CA PHE A 9 -10.63 -1.47 10.66
C PHE A 9 -9.35 -2.29 10.85
N ALA A 10 -9.13 -2.85 12.04
CA ALA A 10 -7.96 -3.65 12.32
C ALA A 10 -7.90 -4.91 11.42
N ASP A 11 -8.96 -5.72 11.42
CA ASP A 11 -9.03 -6.99 10.68
C ASP A 11 -8.93 -6.80 9.17
N ARG A 12 -9.71 -5.85 8.62
CA ARG A 12 -9.87 -5.71 7.16
C ARG A 12 -8.91 -4.74 6.52
N LEU A 13 -8.59 -3.64 7.20
CA LEU A 13 -7.73 -2.62 6.61
C LEU A 13 -6.27 -2.83 6.98
N LEU A 14 -5.96 -3.25 8.21
CA LEU A 14 -4.57 -3.39 8.64
C LEU A 14 -4.01 -4.80 8.48
N ASN A 15 -4.82 -5.85 8.73
CA ASN A 15 -4.35 -7.24 8.79
C ASN A 15 -4.53 -8.02 7.48
N ALA A 16 -4.78 -7.33 6.36
CA ALA A 16 -5.38 -7.84 5.13
C ALA A 16 -5.16 -9.36 4.91
N ARG A 17 -6.25 -10.13 5.07
CA ARG A 17 -6.46 -11.56 4.76
C ARG A 17 -5.19 -12.40 4.47
N LYS A 18 -4.21 -12.43 5.37
CA LYS A 18 -3.01 -13.28 5.21
C LYS A 18 -3.37 -14.77 5.20
N ASN A 19 -4.52 -15.15 5.75
CA ASN A 19 -5.06 -16.51 5.74
C ASN A 19 -6.57 -16.47 5.46
N HIS A 20 -7.07 -17.37 4.62
CA HIS A 20 -8.46 -17.43 4.20
C HIS A 20 -9.47 -17.31 5.37
N CYS A 21 -10.10 -16.13 5.48
CA CYS A 21 -11.39 -15.84 6.12
C CYS A 21 -11.62 -16.18 7.60
N GLN A 22 -10.61 -16.47 8.42
CA GLN A 22 -10.83 -16.62 9.86
C GLN A 22 -10.65 -15.27 10.57
N ILE A 23 -11.76 -14.72 11.08
CA ILE A 23 -11.78 -13.61 12.02
C ILE A 23 -10.86 -14.00 13.19
N ASN A 24 -9.84 -13.18 13.46
CA ASN A 24 -9.02 -13.38 14.65
C ASN A 24 -9.82 -12.92 15.88
N PHE A 25 -10.41 -13.87 16.60
CA PHE A 25 -11.22 -13.57 17.77
C PHE A 25 -10.40 -13.00 18.93
N ASP A 26 -9.09 -13.25 19.01
CA ASP A 26 -8.22 -12.64 20.02
C ASP A 26 -8.16 -11.11 19.88
N TRP A 27 -8.59 -10.56 18.73
CA TRP A 27 -8.67 -9.12 18.50
C TRP A 27 -9.98 -8.52 19.00
N LEU A 28 -11.02 -9.33 19.22
CA LEU A 28 -12.27 -8.86 19.82
C LEU A 28 -12.03 -8.43 21.28
N ASP A 29 -11.26 -9.19 22.03
CA ASP A 29 -10.89 -8.83 23.41
C ASP A 29 -10.00 -7.58 23.46
N GLN A 30 -9.20 -7.35 22.41
CA GLN A 30 -8.33 -6.18 22.32
C GLN A 30 -9.06 -4.90 21.94
N VAL A 31 -10.16 -4.97 21.18
CA VAL A 31 -10.99 -3.78 20.90
C VAL A 31 -11.91 -3.44 22.07
N ASP A 32 -12.09 -4.36 23.02
CA ASP A 32 -12.84 -4.13 24.25
C ASP A 32 -12.10 -3.21 25.21
N ASP A 33 -10.77 -3.34 25.31
CA ASP A 33 -9.91 -2.37 25.98
C ASP A 33 -9.45 -1.28 25.00
N ILE A 34 -10.19 -0.16 24.98
CA ILE A 34 -9.87 0.98 24.12
C ILE A 34 -8.49 1.59 24.40
N GLN A 35 -7.99 1.52 25.63
CA GLN A 35 -6.67 2.06 25.98
C GLN A 35 -5.58 1.16 25.43
N TYR A 36 -5.75 -0.16 25.53
CA TYR A 36 -4.88 -1.12 24.89
C TYR A 36 -4.88 -0.95 23.36
N PHE A 37 -6.06 -0.88 22.75
CA PHE A 37 -6.21 -0.69 21.30
C PHE A 37 -5.46 0.56 20.81
N ARG A 38 -5.55 1.68 21.55
CA ARG A 38 -4.87 2.93 21.20
C ARG A 38 -3.35 2.87 21.35
N LYS A 39 -2.83 2.10 22.30
CA LYS A 39 -1.39 1.93 22.53
C LYS A 39 -0.73 0.98 21.53
N ARG A 40 -1.52 0.13 20.88
CA ARG A 40 -0.99 -0.85 19.93
C ARG A 40 -0.40 -0.14 18.69
N PRO A 41 0.81 -0.51 18.23
CA PRO A 41 1.50 0.19 17.14
C PRO A 41 0.98 -0.27 15.77
N TRP A 42 -0.30 -0.01 15.50
CA TRP A 42 -1.00 -0.45 14.30
C TRP A 42 -0.30 -0.10 12.98
N GLY A 43 0.33 1.08 12.92
CA GLY A 43 1.10 1.51 11.76
C GLY A 43 2.33 0.64 11.50
N LEU A 44 3.09 0.32 12.55
CA LEU A 44 4.28 -0.55 12.44
C LEU A 44 3.88 -1.96 12.04
N LEU A 45 2.88 -2.55 12.69
CA LEU A 45 2.38 -3.89 12.35
C LEU A 45 1.91 -3.96 10.90
N SER A 46 1.23 -2.92 10.42
CA SER A 46 0.78 -2.87 9.04
C SER A 46 1.95 -2.72 8.05
N TRP A 47 2.97 -1.92 8.40
CA TRP A 47 4.18 -1.78 7.60
C TRP A 47 4.97 -3.09 7.51
N GLU A 48 5.18 -3.78 8.62
CA GLU A 48 5.86 -5.08 8.67
C GLU A 48 5.16 -6.10 7.75
N MET A 49 3.82 -6.13 7.76
CA MET A 49 3.05 -6.99 6.85
C MET A 49 3.21 -6.62 5.38
N ILE A 50 3.21 -5.32 5.05
CA ILE A 50 3.46 -4.85 3.68
C ILE A 50 4.88 -5.28 3.26
N TYR A 51 5.87 -5.00 4.10
CA TYR A 51 7.27 -5.32 3.85
C TYR A 51 7.47 -6.82 3.62
N GLU A 52 6.99 -7.69 4.52
CA GLU A 52 7.05 -9.15 4.34
C GLU A 52 6.39 -9.59 3.03
N SER A 53 5.25 -9.00 2.67
CA SER A 53 4.56 -9.38 1.44
C SER A 53 5.29 -8.91 0.17
N LEU A 54 5.97 -7.76 0.22
CA LEU A 54 6.84 -7.27 -0.86
C LEU A 54 8.10 -8.11 -0.98
N ASP A 55 8.77 -8.40 0.14
CA ASP A 55 9.99 -9.19 0.19
C ASP A 55 9.75 -10.59 -0.40
N ASN A 56 8.67 -11.26 0.02
CA ASN A 56 8.24 -12.52 -0.55
C ASN A 56 7.95 -12.42 -2.06
N ALA A 57 7.31 -11.33 -2.50
CA ALA A 57 6.97 -11.12 -3.91
C ALA A 57 8.21 -10.83 -4.78
N LEU A 58 9.21 -10.13 -4.24
CA LEU A 58 10.42 -9.72 -4.97
C LEU A 58 11.48 -10.83 -5.01
N PHE A 59 11.67 -11.58 -3.92
CA PHE A 59 12.75 -12.56 -3.83
C PHE A 59 12.28 -13.99 -4.01
N GLU A 60 11.37 -14.48 -3.16
CA GLU A 60 10.96 -15.89 -3.21
C GLU A 60 10.26 -16.24 -4.52
N LYS A 61 9.48 -15.29 -5.03
CA LYS A 61 8.68 -15.52 -6.24
C LYS A 61 9.44 -15.26 -7.53
N ASP A 62 10.46 -14.41 -7.54
CA ASP A 62 11.32 -14.22 -8.71
C ASP A 62 12.03 -15.53 -9.09
N GLU A 63 12.57 -16.24 -8.10
CA GLU A 63 13.15 -17.56 -8.33
C GLU A 63 12.12 -18.59 -8.85
N LYS A 64 10.88 -18.53 -8.35
CA LYS A 64 9.79 -19.36 -8.86
C LYS A 64 9.42 -18.97 -10.30
N PHE A 65 9.39 -17.68 -10.62
CA PHE A 65 9.10 -17.17 -11.95
C PHE A 65 10.15 -17.63 -12.95
N LYS A 66 11.44 -17.45 -12.64
CA LYS A 66 12.57 -17.94 -13.44
C LYS A 66 12.44 -19.45 -13.73
N LYS A 67 12.17 -20.26 -12.70
CA LYS A 67 11.98 -21.72 -12.85
C LYS A 67 10.76 -22.08 -13.70
N THR A 68 9.66 -21.36 -13.57
CA THR A 68 8.45 -21.58 -14.38
C THR A 68 8.70 -21.22 -15.84
N ARG A 69 9.36 -20.09 -16.10
CA ARG A 69 9.70 -19.62 -17.45
C ARG A 69 10.67 -20.55 -18.18
N LEU A 70 11.59 -21.20 -17.45
CA LEU A 70 12.45 -22.25 -18.01
C LEU A 70 11.66 -23.46 -18.52
N LYS A 71 10.52 -23.79 -17.89
CA LYS A 71 9.64 -24.90 -18.29
C LYS A 71 8.60 -24.48 -19.34
N ASN A 72 8.18 -23.22 -19.29
CA ASN A 72 7.21 -22.64 -20.21
C ASN A 72 7.70 -21.24 -20.63
N PRO A 73 8.35 -21.11 -21.79
CA PRO A 73 8.86 -19.82 -22.29
C PRO A 73 7.78 -18.73 -22.44
N ASP A 74 6.51 -19.11 -22.60
CA ASP A 74 5.38 -18.19 -22.75
C ASP A 74 4.88 -17.63 -21.40
N HIS A 75 5.41 -18.13 -20.26
CA HIS A 75 5.08 -17.62 -18.93
C HIS A 75 5.80 -16.29 -18.66
N ASN A 76 5.14 -15.19 -19.03
CA ASN A 76 5.70 -13.84 -18.96
C ASN A 76 5.17 -12.98 -17.80
N ILE A 77 4.15 -13.44 -17.06
CA ILE A 77 3.51 -12.67 -15.99
C ILE A 77 3.33 -13.56 -14.76
N GLU A 78 3.81 -13.09 -13.62
CA GLU A 78 3.49 -13.66 -12.32
C GLU A 78 2.58 -12.70 -11.55
N LYS A 79 1.62 -13.26 -10.80
CA LYS A 79 0.68 -12.47 -9.98
C LYS A 79 0.97 -12.71 -8.51
N TYR A 80 0.99 -11.63 -7.74
CA TYR A 80 1.25 -11.66 -6.30
C TYR A 80 0.14 -10.98 -5.52
N ASN A 81 -0.10 -11.48 -4.31
CA ASN A 81 -0.96 -10.84 -3.35
C ASN A 81 -0.11 -9.99 -2.42
N LEU A 82 -0.48 -8.73 -2.25
CA LEU A 82 0.07 -7.85 -1.24
C LEU A 82 -0.83 -7.90 0.01
N TYR A 83 -0.24 -7.89 1.19
CA TYR A 83 -0.95 -7.91 2.47
C TYR A 83 -0.67 -6.62 3.27
N GLY A 84 -1.41 -6.42 4.37
CA GLY A 84 -1.37 -5.19 5.15
C GLY A 84 -2.27 -4.08 4.61
N PHE A 85 -1.93 -2.81 4.88
CA PHE A 85 -2.71 -1.64 4.44
C PHE A 85 -2.47 -1.31 2.95
N THR A 86 -2.90 -2.21 2.08
CA THR A 86 -2.66 -2.16 0.63
C THR A 86 -3.22 -0.93 -0.06
N SER A 87 -4.31 -0.36 0.48
CA SER A 87 -4.89 0.89 -0.05
C SER A 87 -3.88 2.04 0.04
N GLY A 88 -3.02 2.07 1.06
CA GLY A 88 -2.01 3.12 1.23
C GLY A 88 -0.92 2.99 0.18
N VAL A 89 -0.43 1.76 -0.01
CA VAL A 89 0.54 1.42 -1.06
C VAL A 89 -0.01 1.73 -2.45
N GLN A 90 -1.29 1.39 -2.69
CA GLN A 90 -1.95 1.66 -3.96
C GLN A 90 -2.04 3.16 -4.26
N ALA A 91 -2.49 3.96 -3.29
CA ALA A 91 -2.55 5.42 -3.46
C ALA A 91 -1.14 6.01 -3.66
N TRP A 92 -0.14 5.48 -2.95
CA TRP A 92 1.26 5.88 -3.12
C TRP A 92 1.77 5.62 -4.53
N ILE A 93 1.62 4.39 -5.06
CA ILE A 93 2.05 4.05 -6.43
C ILE A 93 1.42 4.98 -7.46
N TYR A 94 0.11 5.26 -7.33
CA TYR A 94 -0.60 6.09 -8.32
C TYR A 94 -0.22 7.57 -8.31
N GLU A 95 0.37 8.03 -7.21
CA GLU A 95 0.75 9.43 -7.05
C GLU A 95 2.25 9.65 -7.16
N ALA A 96 3.04 8.67 -6.72
CA ALA A 96 4.49 8.69 -6.86
C ALA A 96 4.89 8.53 -8.32
N ILE A 97 4.18 7.69 -9.07
CA ILE A 97 4.46 7.44 -10.49
C ILE A 97 3.62 8.40 -11.33
N GLY A 98 4.24 9.50 -11.77
CA GLY A 98 3.61 10.46 -12.66
C GLY A 98 3.15 9.84 -13.99
N GLY A 99 2.09 10.40 -14.58
CA GLY A 99 1.69 10.10 -15.95
C GLY A 99 1.09 8.71 -16.19
N LEU A 100 0.60 8.01 -15.16
CA LEU A 100 -0.15 6.77 -15.36
C LEU A 100 -1.33 6.97 -16.33
N PRO A 101 -1.54 6.08 -17.31
CA PRO A 101 -2.61 6.24 -18.29
C PRO A 101 -3.97 6.26 -17.59
N SER A 102 -4.85 7.17 -18.03
CA SER A 102 -6.24 7.23 -17.52
C SER A 102 -7.05 5.97 -17.81
N THR A 103 -6.57 5.15 -18.77
CA THR A 103 -7.12 3.83 -19.04
C THR A 103 -6.82 2.82 -17.94
N TRP A 104 -5.76 3.01 -17.14
CA TRP A 104 -5.39 2.12 -16.03
C TRP A 104 -5.98 2.60 -14.70
N VAL A 105 -5.89 3.91 -14.45
CA VAL A 105 -6.27 4.50 -13.17
C VAL A 105 -6.90 5.87 -13.36
N VAL A 106 -7.95 6.16 -12.60
CA VAL A 106 -8.60 7.48 -12.58
C VAL A 106 -8.62 8.06 -11.17
N LYS A 107 -8.20 9.32 -11.06
CA LYS A 107 -8.39 10.13 -9.85
C LYS A 107 -9.81 10.71 -9.86
N THR A 108 -10.66 10.21 -8.97
CA THR A 108 -12.01 10.72 -8.76
C THR A 108 -11.99 12.04 -7.98
N LYS A 109 -12.96 12.92 -8.24
CA LYS A 109 -13.03 14.24 -7.61
C LYS A 109 -13.27 14.13 -6.09
N SER A 110 -12.50 14.91 -5.34
CA SER A 110 -12.79 15.46 -4.00
C SER A 110 -13.36 14.53 -2.92
N LYS A 111 -13.01 13.24 -2.92
CA LYS A 111 -13.28 12.37 -1.77
C LYS A 111 -12.16 12.50 -0.74
N ILE A 112 -12.52 12.70 0.52
CA ILE A 112 -11.59 12.59 1.64
C ILE A 112 -11.99 11.31 2.40
N PRO A 113 -11.05 10.43 2.74
CA PRO A 113 -9.58 10.56 2.64
C PRO A 113 -8.97 10.33 1.23
N ARG A 114 -7.76 10.87 0.99
CA ARG A 114 -6.97 10.83 -0.26
C ARG A 114 -6.89 9.44 -0.90
N ILE A 115 -6.72 8.44 -0.06
CA ILE A 115 -6.64 7.02 -0.40
C ILE A 115 -7.86 6.49 -1.16
N LEU A 116 -9.04 7.11 -0.99
CA LEU A 116 -10.27 6.73 -1.68
C LEU A 116 -10.53 7.51 -2.97
N GLN A 117 -9.62 8.42 -3.34
CA GLN A 117 -9.76 9.20 -4.58
C GLN A 117 -9.41 8.37 -5.80
N TRP A 118 -8.59 7.33 -5.65
CA TRP A 118 -8.10 6.54 -6.77
C TRP A 118 -8.99 5.34 -7.04
N LYS A 119 -9.25 5.09 -8.33
CA LYS A 119 -9.96 3.90 -8.77
C LYS A 119 -9.20 3.23 -9.92
N PRO A 120 -8.90 1.92 -9.82
CA PRO A 120 -8.45 1.16 -10.98
C PRO A 120 -9.61 1.04 -11.97
N MET A 121 -9.33 1.15 -13.27
CA MET A 121 -10.32 0.98 -14.30
C MET A 121 -10.52 -0.51 -14.58
N ALA A 122 -11.67 -1.05 -14.16
CA ALA A 122 -11.95 -2.49 -14.21
C ALA A 122 -11.95 -3.11 -15.63
N SER A 123 -12.07 -2.29 -16.69
CA SER A 123 -12.13 -2.75 -18.09
C SER A 123 -10.77 -2.81 -18.78
N SER A 124 -9.69 -2.26 -18.21
CA SER A 124 -8.38 -2.34 -18.84
C SER A 124 -7.84 -3.75 -18.68
N ARG A 125 -7.83 -4.51 -19.78
CA ARG A 125 -6.94 -5.67 -19.93
C ARG A 125 -5.52 -5.15 -20.06
N ILE A 126 -4.98 -4.65 -18.95
CA ILE A 126 -3.58 -4.20 -18.88
C ILE A 126 -2.73 -5.41 -19.24
N ASN A 127 -1.99 -5.31 -20.35
CA ASN A 127 -1.11 -6.37 -20.80
C ASN A 127 0.33 -6.06 -20.40
N PHE A 128 1.16 -7.11 -20.33
CA PHE A 128 2.56 -6.97 -19.91
C PHE A 128 3.36 -6.03 -20.79
N ALA A 129 3.17 -6.08 -22.12
CA ALA A 129 3.93 -5.27 -23.05
C ALA A 129 3.70 -3.76 -22.83
N GLU A 130 2.46 -3.35 -22.60
CA GLU A 130 2.11 -1.96 -22.27
C GLU A 130 2.76 -1.51 -20.95
N VAL A 131 2.68 -2.34 -19.90
CA VAL A 131 3.29 -2.05 -18.59
C VAL A 131 4.80 -1.98 -18.70
N TYR A 132 5.41 -2.95 -19.36
CA TYR A 132 6.85 -3.03 -19.55
C TYR A 132 7.36 -1.83 -20.36
N SER A 133 6.71 -1.49 -21.47
CA SER A 133 7.07 -0.32 -22.27
C SER A 133 6.96 0.97 -21.46
N PHE A 134 5.89 1.13 -20.68
CA PHE A 134 5.65 2.32 -19.87
C PHE A 134 6.72 2.54 -18.79
N PHE A 135 7.21 1.47 -18.16
CA PHE A 135 8.19 1.56 -17.07
C PHE A 135 9.65 1.52 -17.54
N ASN A 136 9.94 1.02 -18.75
CA ASN A 136 11.29 1.04 -19.33
C ASN A 136 11.54 2.26 -20.24
N GLU A 137 10.59 3.18 -20.33
CA GLU A 137 10.81 4.46 -20.98
C GLU A 137 11.67 5.36 -20.08
N GLU A 138 12.95 5.50 -20.43
CA GLU A 138 14.00 6.11 -19.61
C GLU A 138 13.68 7.55 -19.15
N SER A 139 12.93 8.29 -19.97
CA SER A 139 12.46 9.66 -19.68
C SER A 139 11.48 9.73 -18.50
N ARG A 140 10.91 8.60 -18.06
CA ARG A 140 9.83 8.54 -17.05
C ARG A 140 10.32 8.13 -15.67
N LEU A 141 11.51 7.54 -15.57
CA LEU A 141 12.11 7.15 -14.30
C LEU A 141 12.55 8.35 -13.46
N THR A 142 12.73 9.54 -14.07
CA THR A 142 13.02 10.79 -13.38
C THR A 142 11.80 11.40 -12.68
N ASP A 143 10.59 10.96 -13.02
CA ASP A 143 9.33 11.56 -12.54
C ASP A 143 8.71 10.81 -11.35
N VAL A 144 9.47 9.90 -10.72
CA VAL A 144 9.00 9.16 -9.54
C VAL A 144 9.24 9.99 -8.28
N LEU A 145 8.16 10.43 -7.64
CA LEU A 145 8.22 11.15 -6.38
C LEU A 145 8.66 10.21 -5.25
N GLN A 146 9.72 10.60 -4.53
CA GLN A 146 10.16 9.90 -3.32
C GLN A 146 9.18 10.12 -2.16
N THR A 147 8.58 11.32 -2.10
CA THR A 147 7.69 11.73 -1.00
C THR A 147 6.40 12.32 -1.55
N LEU A 148 5.28 12.00 -0.89
CA LEU A 148 3.98 12.58 -1.20
C LEU A 148 3.69 13.76 -0.27
N GLU A 149 3.59 14.95 -0.85
CA GLU A 149 3.20 16.14 -0.11
C GLU A 149 1.66 16.22 0.07
N PRO A 150 1.16 16.68 1.24
CA PRO A 150 -0.25 16.95 1.44
C PRO A 150 -0.73 18.10 0.55
N ASN A 151 -1.97 18.02 0.09
CA ASN A 151 -2.59 19.19 -0.55
C ASN A 151 -3.18 20.17 0.49
N SER A 152 -3.51 21.38 0.05
CA SER A 152 -4.07 22.43 0.92
C SER A 152 -5.36 22.05 1.65
N LYS A 153 -6.19 21.16 1.06
CA LYS A 153 -7.42 20.67 1.70
C LYS A 153 -7.17 19.58 2.74
N GLU A 154 -6.05 18.88 2.63
CA GLU A 154 -5.59 17.88 3.61
C GLU A 154 -4.93 18.58 4.78
N SER A 155 -3.99 19.49 4.51
CA SER A 155 -3.27 20.23 5.55
C SER A 155 -4.18 21.13 6.39
N SER A 156 -5.34 21.54 5.87
CA SER A 156 -6.34 22.31 6.61
C SER A 156 -7.21 21.47 7.57
N ARG A 157 -7.05 20.14 7.64
CA ARG A 157 -7.92 19.27 8.44
C ARG A 157 -7.41 19.16 9.86
N LYS A 158 -8.33 19.11 10.84
CA LYS A 158 -7.99 18.95 12.27
C LYS A 158 -7.21 17.67 12.60
N TYR A 159 -7.33 16.64 11.76
CA TYR A 159 -6.59 15.38 11.92
C TYR A 159 -5.23 15.39 11.24
N TRP A 160 -4.91 16.42 10.44
CA TRP A 160 -3.63 16.50 9.76
C TRP A 160 -2.53 16.81 10.77
N LEU A 161 -1.50 15.98 10.72
CA LEU A 161 -0.28 16.11 11.51
C LEU A 161 0.88 15.87 10.54
N SER A 162 1.91 16.69 10.62
CA SER A 162 3.16 16.45 9.88
C SER A 162 3.89 15.23 10.47
N VAL A 163 4.81 14.65 9.70
CA VAL A 163 5.66 13.56 10.19
C VAL A 163 6.41 13.97 11.46
N LYS A 164 6.83 15.24 11.56
CA LYS A 164 7.51 15.81 12.74
C LYS A 164 6.62 15.83 13.98
N ASP A 165 5.30 15.92 13.81
CA ASP A 165 4.34 15.91 14.92
C ASP A 165 4.12 14.48 15.46
N TYR A 166 4.28 13.45 14.61
CA TYR A 166 4.21 12.04 15.00
C TYR A 166 5.54 11.49 15.54
N LEU A 167 6.65 11.92 14.95
CA LEU A 167 8.00 11.50 15.26
C LEU A 167 8.83 12.74 15.61
N PRO A 168 8.75 13.24 16.86
CA PRO A 168 9.56 14.37 17.30
C PRO A 168 11.07 14.08 17.18
N SER A 169 11.44 12.80 17.14
CA SER A 169 12.69 12.31 16.59
C SER A 169 12.42 11.24 15.52
N ILE A 170 12.97 11.44 14.33
CA ILE A 170 12.94 10.44 13.27
C ILE A 170 13.95 9.34 13.67
N PRO A 171 13.53 8.06 13.77
CA PRO A 171 14.47 6.98 14.08
C PRO A 171 15.56 6.87 13.01
N ASP A 172 16.82 6.66 13.41
CA ASP A 172 17.98 6.62 12.50
C ASP A 172 17.83 5.66 11.31
N TRP A 173 17.04 4.60 11.46
CA TRP A 173 16.78 3.65 10.37
C TRP A 173 15.97 4.27 9.23
N VAL A 174 15.11 5.26 9.49
CA VAL A 174 14.34 5.97 8.45
C VAL A 174 15.28 6.80 7.57
N HIS A 175 16.31 7.41 8.16
CA HIS A 175 17.36 8.12 7.40
C HIS A 175 18.20 7.16 6.54
N LYS A 176 18.44 5.93 7.00
CA LYS A 176 19.20 4.92 6.24
C LYS A 176 18.48 4.41 5.00
N VAL A 177 17.15 4.47 4.96
CA VAL A 177 16.34 3.99 3.81
C VAL A 177 16.03 5.12 2.82
N GLY A 178 16.43 6.36 3.10
CA GLY A 178 16.26 7.50 2.18
C GLY A 178 14.81 7.92 1.95
N ILE A 179 13.91 7.60 2.88
CA ILE A 179 12.46 7.85 2.78
C ILE A 179 12.11 9.32 3.16
N LEU A 180 13.08 10.09 3.65
CA LEU A 180 12.95 11.51 4.01
C LEU A 180 14.17 12.31 3.59
#